data_AF-J1K2I6-F1
#
_entry.id   AF-J1K2I6-F1
#
_cell.length_a   1.000
_cell.length_b   1.000
_cell.length_c   1.000
_cell.angle_alpha   90.00
_cell.angle_beta   90.00
_cell.angle_gamma   90.00
#
_symmetry.space_group_name_H-M   'P 1'
#
loop_
_entity.id
_entity.type
_entity.pdbx_description
1 polymer ?
#
loop_
_entity_poly.entity_id
_entity_poly.type
_entity_poly.pdbx_seq_one_letter_code
_entity_poly.pdbx_strand_id
1 'polypeptide(L)'
;MTRKINQTGLDHIKQWEGLRLNAYRDVAGVWTIGYGHTAAAGEPKPKAGMKMSEKEAETILIQDLTQYEQTVENAVTVTLNDHQFATLVSFTYNVGIGAFRRSTLLKKLNKGDYDAVPSELMKWVNAGGRKIKGLVNRRRAEGALWIKGDFVSSNYITPETDQSHVVLKPEVVAPLLGAASGLTGFATGHGPFQWALAGVMVIGACVGVFHFVKRMKNATQ
;
A
#
# COMPACT_ATOMS: atom_id res chain seq x y z
N MET A 1 7.45 27.88 1.39
CA MET A 1 7.84 26.71 0.57
C MET A 1 6.63 25.81 0.47
N THR A 2 6.33 25.29 -0.71
CA THR A 2 5.18 24.41 -0.94
C THR A 2 5.48 23.04 -0.34
N ARG A 3 4.51 22.45 0.39
CA ARG A 3 4.63 21.09 0.90
C ARG A 3 4.90 20.13 -0.27
N LYS A 4 5.75 19.13 -0.02
CA LYS A 4 6.06 18.05 -0.95
C LYS A 4 5.35 16.78 -0.55
N ILE A 5 4.97 15.97 -1.53
CA ILE A 5 4.39 14.66 -1.30
C ILE A 5 5.41 13.77 -0.55
N ASN A 6 4.92 12.93 0.37
CA ASN A 6 5.78 11.96 1.05
C ASN A 6 6.01 10.71 0.17
N GLN A 7 6.96 9.86 0.57
CA GLN A 7 7.31 8.66 -0.20
C GLN A 7 6.11 7.72 -0.42
N THR A 8 5.30 7.50 0.61
CA THR A 8 4.07 6.68 0.51
C THR A 8 3.13 7.20 -0.58
N GLY A 9 2.95 8.52 -0.66
CA GLY A 9 2.15 9.16 -1.70
C GLY A 9 2.75 9.06 -3.09
N LEU A 10 4.07 9.24 -3.20
CA LEU A 10 4.78 9.10 -4.47
C LEU A 10 4.67 7.67 -5.00
N ASP A 11 4.89 6.66 -4.15
CA ASP A 11 4.76 5.25 -4.51
C ASP A 11 3.33 4.91 -4.92
N HIS A 12 2.34 5.50 -4.26
CA HIS A 12 0.93 5.36 -4.62
C HIS A 12 0.66 5.88 -6.04
N ILE A 13 1.17 7.06 -6.40
CA ILE A 13 1.03 7.61 -7.75
C ILE A 13 1.74 6.70 -8.77
N LYS A 14 2.99 6.30 -8.49
CA LYS A 14 3.77 5.41 -9.37
C LYS A 14 3.03 4.10 -9.65
N GLN A 15 2.38 3.51 -8.64
CA GLN A 15 1.59 2.29 -8.78
C GLN A 15 0.40 2.47 -9.75
N TRP A 16 -0.30 3.60 -9.69
CA TRP A 16 -1.50 3.83 -10.49
C TRP A 16 -1.24 4.32 -11.91
N GLU A 17 -0.23 5.16 -12.10
CA GLU A 17 0.15 5.63 -13.43
C GLU A 17 0.88 4.54 -14.22
N GLY A 18 1.69 3.76 -13.52
CA GLY A 18 2.54 2.73 -14.12
C GLY A 18 3.73 3.32 -14.88
N LEU A 19 4.80 2.54 -14.97
CA LEU A 19 6.04 2.97 -15.62
C LEU A 19 6.08 2.57 -17.10
N ARG A 20 6.44 3.52 -17.96
CA ARG A 20 6.72 3.30 -19.40
C ARG A 20 8.04 3.96 -19.80
N LEU A 21 9.10 3.15 -19.87
CA LEU A 21 10.45 3.63 -20.18
C LEU A 21 10.67 4.02 -21.65
N ASN A 22 9.78 3.61 -22.55
CA ASN A 22 9.80 3.98 -23.96
C ASN A 22 8.61 4.90 -24.24
N ALA A 23 8.83 5.98 -24.98
CA ALA A 23 7.76 6.87 -25.39
C ALA A 23 6.73 6.14 -26.25
N TYR A 24 5.45 6.35 -25.95
CA TYR A 24 4.32 5.76 -26.65
C TYR A 24 3.26 6.82 -26.94
N ARG A 25 2.34 6.53 -27.86
CA ARG A 25 1.16 7.37 -28.06
C ARG A 25 0.02 6.85 -27.20
N ASP A 26 -0.59 7.73 -26.42
CA ASP A 26 -1.80 7.42 -25.68
C ASP A 26 -3.01 7.25 -26.62
N VAL A 27 -4.19 7.00 -26.04
CA VAL A 27 -5.46 6.86 -26.79
C VAL A 27 -5.88 8.14 -27.52
N ALA A 28 -5.35 9.31 -27.13
CA ALA A 28 -5.57 10.59 -27.78
C ALA A 28 -4.49 10.93 -28.82
N GLY A 29 -3.52 10.03 -29.03
CA GLY A 29 -2.42 10.21 -29.98
C GLY A 29 -1.27 11.08 -29.45
N VAL A 30 -1.25 11.43 -28.17
CA VAL A 30 -0.24 12.28 -27.53
C VAL A 30 0.96 11.44 -27.09
N TRP A 31 2.16 11.93 -27.41
CA TRP A 31 3.40 11.29 -26.95
C TRP A 31 3.54 11.40 -25.43
N THR A 32 3.67 10.24 -24.80
CA THR A 32 3.71 10.06 -23.34
C THR A 32 4.88 9.15 -22.97
N ILE A 33 5.54 9.41 -21.84
CA ILE A 33 6.66 8.59 -21.32
C ILE A 33 6.69 8.63 -19.78
N GLY A 34 7.41 7.70 -19.15
CA GLY A 34 7.57 7.64 -17.69
C GLY A 34 6.25 7.29 -17.00
N TYR A 35 5.86 8.12 -16.04
CA TYR A 35 4.61 8.00 -15.26
C TYR A 35 3.48 8.91 -15.79
N GLY A 36 3.36 9.05 -17.12
CA GLY A 36 2.33 9.89 -17.73
C GLY A 36 2.80 11.29 -18.16
N HIS A 37 4.12 11.52 -18.23
CA HIS A 37 4.67 12.80 -18.65
C HIS A 37 4.37 13.06 -20.14
N THR A 38 3.92 14.28 -20.45
CA THR A 38 3.62 14.74 -21.82
C THR A 38 4.27 16.09 -22.07
N ALA A 39 4.37 16.51 -23.34
CA ALA A 39 4.91 17.82 -23.70
C ALA A 39 4.14 19.02 -23.08
N ALA A 40 2.89 18.82 -22.65
CA ALA A 40 2.12 19.83 -21.95
C ALA A 40 2.55 20.03 -20.49
N ALA A 41 3.21 19.03 -19.88
CA ALA A 41 3.76 19.12 -18.54
C ALA A 41 5.12 19.86 -18.50
N GLY A 42 5.80 19.97 -19.64
CA GLY A 42 7.04 20.72 -19.78
C GLY A 42 8.09 19.94 -20.57
N GLU A 43 9.36 20.22 -20.27
CA GLU A 43 10.47 19.40 -20.76
C GLU A 43 10.69 18.20 -19.83
N PRO A 44 11.09 17.03 -20.38
CA PRO A 44 11.42 16.79 -21.78
C PRO A 44 10.20 16.47 -22.64
N LYS A 45 10.09 17.10 -23.83
CA LYS A 45 8.98 16.79 -24.77
C LYS A 45 9.10 15.36 -25.34
N PRO A 46 8.17 14.44 -25.01
CA PRO A 46 8.26 13.06 -25.47
C PRO A 46 8.10 12.97 -26.99
N LYS A 47 8.88 12.09 -27.62
CA LYS A 47 8.90 11.88 -29.08
C LYS A 47 9.23 10.44 -29.43
N ALA A 48 8.96 10.05 -30.68
CA ALA A 48 9.24 8.71 -31.19
C ALA A 48 10.69 8.29 -30.92
N GLY A 49 10.86 7.05 -30.42
CA GLY A 49 12.18 6.47 -30.13
C GLY A 49 12.84 6.96 -28.85
N MET A 50 12.25 7.91 -28.13
CA MET A 50 12.77 8.37 -26.84
C MET A 50 12.69 7.26 -25.79
N LYS A 51 13.76 7.11 -25.01
CA LYS A 51 13.87 6.19 -23.89
C LYS A 51 14.36 6.93 -22.65
N MET A 52 14.03 6.41 -21.48
CA MET A 52 14.56 6.90 -20.21
C MET A 52 14.78 5.73 -19.25
N SER A 53 15.59 5.97 -18.22
CA SER A 53 15.72 5.11 -17.05
C SER A 53 14.58 5.34 -16.05
N GLU A 54 14.39 4.40 -15.13
CA GLU A 54 13.40 4.54 -14.06
C GLU A 54 13.69 5.75 -13.15
N LYS A 55 14.97 6.03 -12.87
CA LYS A 55 15.39 7.18 -12.07
C LYS A 55 15.06 8.51 -12.75
N GLU A 56 15.24 8.59 -14.06
CA GLU A 56 14.84 9.76 -14.84
C GLU A 56 13.31 9.92 -14.85
N ALA A 57 12.56 8.82 -15.01
CA ALA A 57 11.10 8.84 -14.95
C ALA A 57 10.60 9.34 -13.59
N GLU A 58 11.23 8.93 -12.49
CA GLU A 58 10.88 9.40 -11.14
C GLU A 58 11.22 10.88 -10.93
N THR A 59 12.39 11.33 -11.42
CA THR A 59 12.77 12.74 -11.37
C THR A 59 11.76 13.62 -12.11
N ILE A 60 11.35 13.18 -13.31
CA ILE A 60 10.35 13.88 -14.12
C ILE A 60 8.99 13.87 -13.41
N LEU A 61 8.58 12.75 -12.81
CA LEU A 61 7.34 12.69 -12.04
C LEU A 61 7.36 13.70 -10.89
N ILE A 62 8.43 13.78 -10.10
CA ILE A 62 8.54 14.74 -8.99
C ILE A 62 8.45 16.19 -9.50
N GLN A 63 9.05 16.47 -10.67
CA GLN A 63 8.95 17.77 -11.30
C GLN A 63 7.51 18.07 -11.74
N ASP A 64 6.86 17.14 -12.44
CA ASP A 64 5.47 17.26 -12.88
C ASP A 64 4.52 17.47 -11.70
N LEU A 65 4.75 16.80 -10.57
CA LEU A 65 3.93 16.90 -9.36
C LEU A 65 3.94 18.30 -8.75
N THR A 66 4.95 19.13 -9.03
CA THR A 66 5.10 20.45 -8.40
C THR A 66 3.88 21.36 -8.63
N GLN A 67 3.28 21.36 -9.82
CA GLN A 67 2.07 22.16 -10.08
C GLN A 67 0.84 21.63 -9.35
N TYR A 68 0.75 20.32 -9.12
CA TYR A 68 -0.36 19.68 -8.43
C TYR A 68 -0.25 19.88 -6.93
N GLU A 69 0.95 19.73 -6.37
CA GLU A 69 1.28 20.08 -4.98
C GLU A 69 0.92 21.54 -4.69
N GLN A 70 1.37 22.47 -5.54
CA GLN A 70 1.05 23.89 -5.40
C GLN A 70 -0.45 24.16 -5.48
N THR A 71 -1.15 23.45 -6.39
CA THR A 71 -2.60 23.59 -6.53
C THR A 71 -3.32 23.14 -5.26
N VAL A 72 -2.94 21.98 -4.70
CA VAL A 72 -3.54 21.46 -3.47
C VAL A 72 -3.25 22.39 -2.31
N GLU A 73 -1.99 22.79 -2.13
CA GLU A 73 -1.56 23.71 -1.06
C GLU A 73 -2.35 25.03 -1.08
N ASN A 74 -2.56 25.61 -2.27
CA ASN A 74 -3.25 26.90 -2.40
C ASN A 74 -4.77 26.79 -2.32
N ALA A 75 -5.34 25.63 -2.65
CA ALA A 75 -6.78 25.45 -2.76
C ALA A 75 -7.41 24.93 -1.46
N VAL A 76 -6.66 24.17 -0.67
CA VAL A 76 -7.15 23.62 0.60
C VAL A 76 -6.93 24.61 1.73
N THR A 77 -7.99 24.93 2.47
CA THR A 77 -7.96 25.94 3.55
C THR A 77 -7.93 25.33 4.95
N VAL A 78 -7.97 24.00 5.05
CA VAL A 78 -7.96 23.24 6.30
C VAL A 78 -6.63 22.50 6.48
N THR A 79 -6.27 22.16 7.72
CA THR A 79 -5.02 21.46 8.00
C THR A 79 -5.08 20.02 7.52
N LEU A 80 -4.09 19.60 6.72
CA LEU A 80 -3.94 18.21 6.28
C LEU A 80 -2.72 17.57 6.92
N ASN A 81 -2.80 16.28 7.23
CA ASN A 81 -1.61 15.46 7.43
C ASN A 81 -0.97 15.10 6.06
N ASP A 82 0.22 14.50 6.08
CA ASP A 82 0.98 14.20 4.86
C ASP A 82 0.27 13.17 3.95
N HIS A 83 -0.45 12.20 4.53
CA HIS A 83 -1.20 11.21 3.75
C HIS A 83 -2.44 11.81 3.07
N GLN A 84 -3.15 12.69 3.77
CA GLN A 84 -4.28 13.43 3.24
C GLN A 84 -3.82 14.36 2.09
N PHE A 85 -2.73 15.11 2.29
CA PHE A 85 -2.13 15.92 1.24
C PHE A 85 -1.73 15.07 0.02
N ALA A 86 -1.01 13.96 0.24
CA ALA A 86 -0.62 13.03 -0.81
C ALA A 86 -1.81 12.46 -1.58
N THR A 87 -2.91 12.15 -0.90
CA THR A 87 -4.14 11.67 -1.51
C THR A 87 -4.71 12.70 -2.48
N LEU A 88 -4.80 13.98 -2.06
CA LEU A 88 -5.32 15.04 -2.91
C LEU A 88 -4.40 15.33 -4.09
N VAL A 89 -3.07 15.24 -3.91
CA VAL A 89 -2.12 15.37 -5.02
C VAL A 89 -2.31 14.23 -6.03
N SER A 90 -2.42 12.98 -5.56
CA SER A 90 -2.68 11.82 -6.44
C SER A 90 -4.00 11.94 -7.20
N PHE A 91 -5.05 12.37 -6.50
CA PHE A 91 -6.35 12.62 -7.09
C PHE A 91 -6.28 13.74 -8.14
N THR A 92 -5.65 14.88 -7.81
CA THR A 92 -5.50 16.04 -8.71
C THR A 92 -4.66 15.69 -9.93
N TYR A 93 -3.61 14.87 -9.79
CA TYR A 93 -2.83 14.36 -10.92
C TYR A 93 -3.70 13.58 -11.90
N ASN A 94 -4.62 12.75 -11.38
CA ASN A 94 -5.50 11.94 -12.22
C ASN A 94 -6.60 12.74 -12.93
N VAL A 95 -7.29 13.64 -12.20
CA VAL A 95 -8.47 14.33 -12.74
C VAL A 95 -8.15 15.69 -13.36
N GLY A 96 -6.94 16.21 -13.09
CA GLY A 96 -6.48 17.52 -13.51
C GLY A 96 -6.86 18.64 -12.54
N ILE A 97 -6.04 19.69 -12.55
CA ILE A 97 -6.15 20.89 -11.68
C ILE A 97 -7.54 21.53 -11.75
N GLY A 98 -8.07 21.72 -12.96
CA GLY A 98 -9.36 22.38 -13.16
C GLY A 98 -10.54 21.60 -12.56
N ALA A 99 -10.52 20.27 -12.67
CA ALA A 99 -11.56 19.41 -12.11
C ALA A 99 -11.50 19.39 -10.58
N PHE A 100 -10.30 19.26 -10.01
CA PHE A 100 -10.08 19.32 -8.56
C PHE A 100 -10.59 20.63 -7.96
N ARG A 101 -10.18 21.79 -8.51
CA ARG A 101 -10.56 23.12 -8.00
C ARG A 101 -12.07 23.38 -7.98
N ARG A 102 -12.83 22.76 -8.89
CA ARG A 102 -14.30 22.90 -8.97
C ARG A 102 -15.06 21.78 -8.25
N SER A 103 -14.36 20.79 -7.72
CA SER A 103 -14.96 19.58 -7.16
C SER A 103 -15.80 19.87 -5.91
N THR A 104 -16.88 19.10 -5.73
CA THR A 104 -17.63 19.06 -4.47
C THR A 104 -16.75 18.54 -3.32
N LEU A 105 -15.79 17.66 -3.63
CA LEU A 105 -14.78 17.18 -2.69
C LEU A 105 -14.07 18.35 -2.01
N LEU A 106 -13.43 19.24 -2.78
CA LEU A 106 -12.70 20.38 -2.23
C LEU A 106 -13.63 21.32 -1.44
N LYS A 107 -14.84 21.56 -1.95
CA LYS A 107 -15.83 22.41 -1.26
C LYS A 107 -16.23 21.87 0.10
N LYS A 108 -16.40 20.54 0.23
CA LYS A 108 -16.73 19.89 1.50
C LYS A 108 -15.54 19.87 2.45
N LEU A 109 -14.37 19.49 1.94
CA LEU A 109 -13.13 19.47 2.73
C LEU A 109 -12.83 20.85 3.33
N ASN A 110 -12.94 21.93 2.55
CA ASN A 110 -12.70 23.29 3.05
C ASN A 110 -13.74 23.78 4.07
N LYS A 111 -14.87 23.08 4.22
CA LYS A 111 -15.84 23.29 5.31
C LYS A 111 -15.53 22.44 6.55
N GLY A 112 -14.41 21.70 6.55
CA GLY A 112 -14.00 20.81 7.64
C GLY A 112 -14.62 19.41 7.58
N ASP A 113 -15.28 19.04 6.48
CA ASP A 113 -15.87 17.71 6.30
C ASP A 113 -14.83 16.73 5.72
N TYR A 114 -13.92 16.25 6.57
CA TYR A 114 -12.87 15.30 6.20
C TYR A 114 -13.45 13.93 5.84
N ASP A 115 -14.48 13.49 6.56
CA ASP A 115 -15.12 12.18 6.39
C ASP A 115 -15.82 12.04 5.03
N ALA A 116 -16.26 13.16 4.43
CA ALA A 116 -16.83 13.13 3.10
C ALA A 116 -15.81 12.77 2.01
N VAL A 117 -14.50 12.99 2.20
CA VAL A 117 -13.49 12.88 1.13
C VAL A 117 -13.49 11.51 0.45
N PRO A 118 -13.43 10.36 1.16
CA PRO A 118 -13.50 9.03 0.53
C PRO A 118 -14.76 8.82 -0.32
N SER A 119 -15.92 9.31 0.15
CA SER A 119 -17.18 9.19 -0.59
C SER A 119 -17.21 10.09 -1.84
N GLU A 120 -16.61 11.28 -1.77
CA GLU A 120 -16.52 12.21 -2.89
C GLU A 120 -15.52 11.72 -3.94
N LEU A 121 -14.40 11.10 -3.54
CA LEU A 121 -13.46 10.42 -4.44
C LEU A 121 -14.19 9.38 -5.29
N MET A 122 -15.06 8.58 -4.67
CA MET A 122 -15.82 7.52 -5.33
C MET A 122 -16.81 7.99 -6.41
N LYS A 123 -17.07 9.30 -6.52
CA LYS A 123 -17.87 9.88 -7.62
C LYS A 123 -17.06 10.02 -8.92
N TRP A 124 -15.73 9.98 -8.84
CA TRP A 124 -14.80 10.14 -9.97
C TRP A 124 -14.31 8.79 -10.49
N VAL A 125 -15.27 7.91 -10.83
CA VAL A 125 -15.02 6.54 -11.27
C VAL A 125 -15.58 6.23 -12.66
N ASN A 126 -16.12 7.24 -13.33
CA ASN A 126 -16.75 7.10 -14.64
C ASN A 126 -15.87 7.72 -15.74
N ALA A 127 -15.74 7.04 -16.87
CA ALA A 127 -15.17 7.58 -18.10
C ALA A 127 -16.05 7.14 -19.28
N GLY A 128 -16.30 8.04 -20.25
CA GLY A 128 -17.20 7.75 -21.38
C GLY A 128 -18.62 7.33 -20.95
N GLY A 129 -19.13 7.89 -19.84
CA GLY A 129 -20.45 7.57 -19.30
C GLY A 129 -20.57 6.21 -18.59
N ARG A 130 -19.46 5.46 -18.44
CA ARG A 130 -19.47 4.14 -17.81
C ARG A 130 -18.53 4.08 -16.61
N LYS A 131 -18.89 3.28 -15.62
CA LYS A 131 -18.05 3.02 -14.46
C LYS A 131 -16.84 2.17 -14.86
N ILE A 132 -15.64 2.65 -14.56
CA ILE A 132 -14.38 1.98 -14.89
C ILE A 132 -13.82 1.32 -13.63
N LYS A 133 -13.65 -0.01 -13.68
CA LYS A 133 -13.13 -0.80 -12.54
C LYS A 133 -11.76 -0.29 -12.04
N GLY A 134 -10.88 0.10 -12.96
CA GLY A 134 -9.58 0.69 -12.63
C GLY A 134 -9.70 1.97 -11.78
N LEU A 135 -10.58 2.90 -12.18
CA LEU A 135 -10.83 4.12 -11.41
C LEU A 135 -11.48 3.81 -10.06
N VAL A 136 -12.41 2.86 -9.99
CA VAL A 136 -12.99 2.40 -8.71
C VAL A 136 -11.90 1.93 -7.74
N ASN A 137 -10.97 1.10 -8.21
CA ASN A 137 -9.89 0.60 -7.38
C ASN A 137 -8.93 1.72 -6.96
N ARG A 138 -8.63 2.65 -7.88
CA ARG A 138 -7.81 3.84 -7.58
C ARG A 138 -8.41 4.71 -6.50
N ARG A 139 -9.68 5.10 -6.65
CA ARG A 139 -10.39 5.92 -5.66
C ARG A 139 -10.48 5.25 -4.29
N ARG A 140 -10.64 3.92 -4.24
CA ARG A 140 -10.59 3.16 -2.97
C ARG A 140 -9.21 3.20 -2.32
N ALA A 141 -8.16 3.04 -3.11
CA ALA A 141 -6.80 3.07 -2.59
C ALA A 141 -6.40 4.49 -2.13
N GLU A 142 -6.83 5.52 -2.85
CA GLU A 142 -6.70 6.93 -2.43
C GLU A 142 -7.48 7.18 -1.11
N GLY A 143 -8.71 6.69 -0.99
CA GLY A 143 -9.47 6.74 0.27
C GLY A 143 -8.79 5.99 1.42
N ALA A 144 -8.13 4.86 1.15
CA ALA A 144 -7.35 4.14 2.15
C ALA A 144 -6.09 4.92 2.57
N LEU A 145 -5.42 5.59 1.61
CA LEU A 145 -4.29 6.47 1.90
C LEU A 145 -4.72 7.64 2.78
N TRP A 146 -5.86 8.27 2.49
CA TRP A 146 -6.44 9.34 3.29
C TRP A 146 -6.55 8.95 4.77
N ILE A 147 -7.16 7.78 5.03
CA ILE A 147 -7.40 7.26 6.38
C ILE A 147 -6.12 6.78 7.06
N LYS A 148 -5.08 6.39 6.32
CA LYS A 148 -3.81 5.89 6.88
C LYS A 148 -3.13 6.90 7.80
N GLY A 149 -3.41 8.20 7.65
CA GLY A 149 -2.94 9.27 8.54
C GLY A 149 -3.87 9.58 9.72
N ASP A 150 -5.08 9.00 9.75
CA ASP A 150 -6.10 9.27 10.77
C ASP A 150 -5.94 8.38 12.03
N PHE A 151 -4.82 7.65 12.16
CA PHE A 151 -4.36 7.14 13.46
C PHE A 151 -3.74 8.25 14.33
N VAL A 152 -4.15 9.50 14.14
CA VAL A 152 -4.00 10.53 15.16
C VAL A 152 -5.17 10.34 16.11
N SER A 153 -4.86 9.85 17.30
CA SER A 153 -5.81 9.64 18.39
C SER A 153 -6.82 10.79 18.44
N SER A 154 -8.11 10.48 18.56
CA SER A 154 -9.01 11.38 19.27
C SER A 154 -8.25 11.88 20.51
N ASN A 155 -8.09 13.19 20.67
CA ASN A 155 -7.37 13.78 21.82
C ASN A 155 -8.02 13.48 23.20
N TYR A 156 -8.92 12.50 23.26
CA TYR A 156 -9.52 11.94 24.48
C TYR A 156 -9.46 10.42 24.55
N ILE A 157 -8.64 9.77 23.72
CA ILE A 157 -8.39 8.33 23.83
C ILE A 157 -6.89 8.15 24.00
N THR A 158 -6.47 7.93 25.24
CA THR A 158 -5.20 7.26 25.53
C THR A 158 -5.27 5.94 24.77
N PRO A 159 -4.39 5.65 23.80
CA PRO A 159 -4.38 4.35 23.15
C PRO A 159 -4.20 3.34 24.28
N GLU A 160 -5.23 2.53 24.50
CA GLU A 160 -5.12 1.37 25.34
C GLU A 160 -4.07 0.52 24.62
N THR A 161 -2.83 0.54 25.13
CA THR A 161 -1.86 -0.50 24.82
C THR A 161 -2.56 -1.77 25.24
N ASP A 162 -3.21 -2.42 24.28
CA ASP A 162 -3.51 -3.83 24.36
C ASP A 162 -2.15 -4.51 24.47
N GLN A 163 -1.65 -4.58 25.70
CA GLN A 163 -0.82 -5.69 26.09
C GLN A 163 -1.75 -6.87 25.92
N SER A 164 -1.74 -7.42 24.71
CA SER A 164 -2.14 -8.77 24.46
C SER A 164 -1.22 -9.62 25.34
N HIS A 165 -1.57 -9.73 26.62
CA HIS A 165 -1.13 -10.81 27.45
C HIS A 165 -1.61 -12.01 26.66
N VAL A 166 -0.67 -12.69 26.02
CA VAL A 166 -0.94 -13.96 25.36
C VAL A 166 -1.34 -14.89 26.50
N VAL A 167 -2.62 -14.88 26.86
CA VAL A 167 -3.22 -15.86 27.74
C VAL A 167 -3.22 -17.13 26.91
N LEU A 168 -2.13 -17.88 27.02
CA LEU A 168 -2.07 -19.24 26.53
C LEU A 168 -3.21 -19.99 27.23
N LYS A 169 -4.29 -20.26 26.48
CA LYS A 169 -5.43 -21.01 26.99
C LYS A 169 -4.94 -22.34 27.58
N PRO A 170 -5.45 -22.82 28.73
CA PRO A 170 -4.98 -24.05 29.37
C PRO A 170 -4.99 -25.27 28.45
N GLU A 171 -5.93 -25.27 27.51
CA GLU A 171 -6.10 -26.27 26.44
C GLU A 171 -4.95 -26.30 25.42
N VAL A 172 -4.16 -25.22 25.28
CA VAL A 172 -2.94 -25.18 24.46
C VAL A 172 -1.69 -25.59 25.24
N VAL A 173 -1.66 -25.36 26.56
CA VAL A 173 -0.51 -25.66 27.44
C VAL A 173 -0.53 -27.10 27.94
N ALA A 174 -1.71 -27.68 28.19
CA ALA A 174 -1.85 -29.03 28.72
C ALA A 174 -1.24 -30.13 27.83
N PRO A 175 -1.38 -30.10 26.48
CA PRO A 175 -0.72 -31.09 25.63
C PRO A 175 0.81 -30.98 25.62
N LEU A 176 1.35 -29.76 25.78
CA LEU A 176 2.81 -29.50 25.77
C LEU A 176 3.48 -29.93 27.08
N LEU A 177 2.84 -29.71 28.23
CA LEU A 177 3.33 -30.22 29.52
C LEU A 177 3.22 -31.75 29.59
N GLY A 178 2.13 -32.33 29.07
CA GLY A 178 1.95 -33.79 29.03
C GLY A 178 2.99 -34.51 28.17
N ALA A 179 3.41 -33.91 27.04
CA ALA A 179 4.44 -34.47 26.17
C ALA A 179 5.84 -34.47 26.82
N ALA A 180 6.17 -33.47 27.64
CA ALA A 180 7.45 -33.40 28.34
C ALA A 180 7.54 -34.38 29.53
N SER A 181 6.43 -34.61 30.25
CA SER A 181 6.38 -35.59 31.35
C SER A 181 6.41 -37.05 30.86
N GLY A 182 6.03 -37.33 29.61
CA GLY A 182 6.12 -38.66 29.02
C GLY A 182 7.56 -39.10 28.67
N LEU A 183 8.51 -38.17 28.58
CA LEU A 183 9.89 -38.46 28.17
C LEU A 183 10.81 -38.88 29.34
N THR A 184 10.44 -38.60 30.59
CA THR A 184 11.25 -39.02 31.75
C THR A 184 11.13 -40.52 32.04
N GLY A 185 10.05 -41.17 31.62
CA GLY A 185 9.84 -42.62 31.78
C GLY A 185 10.69 -43.50 30.86
N PHE A 186 11.27 -42.93 29.79
CA PHE A 186 12.05 -43.70 28.81
C PHE A 186 13.56 -43.54 28.96
N ALA A 187 14.06 -42.62 29.79
CA ALA A 187 15.50 -42.36 29.90
C ALA A 187 16.27 -43.32 30.82
N THR A 188 15.64 -44.37 31.37
CA THR A 188 16.28 -45.25 32.37
C THR A 188 16.53 -46.69 31.90
N GLY A 189 16.35 -47.03 30.61
CA GLY A 189 16.53 -48.41 30.12
C GLY A 189 17.31 -48.56 28.83
N HIS A 190 18.55 -49.06 28.87
CA HIS A 190 19.31 -49.39 27.66
C HIS A 190 18.92 -50.76 27.09
N GLY A 191 17.86 -50.79 26.28
CA GLY A 191 17.39 -52.01 25.60
C GLY A 191 17.18 -51.81 24.08
N PRO A 192 17.27 -52.89 23.27
CA PRO A 192 17.16 -52.81 21.81
C PRO A 192 15.80 -52.26 21.32
N PHE A 193 14.73 -52.45 22.09
CA PHE A 193 13.40 -51.89 21.81
C PHE A 193 13.35 -50.36 21.92
N GLN A 194 14.15 -49.75 22.81
CA GLN A 194 14.18 -48.30 22.95
C GLN A 194 14.94 -47.61 21.81
N TRP A 195 16.02 -48.22 21.33
CA TRP A 195 16.73 -47.72 20.14
C TRP A 195 15.86 -47.76 18.88
N ALA A 196 15.01 -48.80 18.74
CA ALA A 196 14.03 -48.86 17.66
C ALA A 196 13.01 -47.72 17.76
N LEU A 197 12.49 -47.43 18.96
CA LEU A 197 11.53 -46.35 19.19
C LEU A 197 12.14 -44.96 18.98
N ALA A 198 13.37 -44.73 19.44
CA ALA A 198 14.13 -43.51 19.20
C ALA A 198 14.39 -43.29 17.70
N GLY A 199 14.73 -44.36 16.97
CA GLY A 199 14.89 -44.32 15.52
C GLY A 199 13.61 -43.87 14.81
N VAL A 200 12.45 -44.41 15.19
CA VAL A 200 11.15 -44.01 14.62
C VAL A 200 10.82 -42.55 14.91
N MET A 201 11.09 -42.08 16.14
CA MET A 201 10.86 -40.67 16.50
C MET A 201 11.75 -39.70 15.73
N VAL A 202 13.03 -40.04 15.52
CA VAL A 202 13.96 -39.22 14.71
C VAL A 202 13.51 -39.17 13.25
N ILE A 203 13.10 -40.30 12.67
CA ILE A 203 12.58 -40.35 11.29
C ILE A 203 11.32 -39.48 11.17
N GLY A 204 10.39 -39.56 12.12
CA GLY A 204 9.19 -38.74 12.15
C GLY A 204 9.50 -37.24 12.20
N ALA A 205 10.47 -36.84 13.03
CA ALA A 205 10.92 -35.44 13.10
C ALA A 205 11.54 -34.97 11.78
N CYS A 206 12.39 -35.78 11.14
CA CYS A 206 12.98 -35.46 9.84
C CYS A 206 11.93 -35.30 8.73
N VAL A 207 10.91 -36.17 8.69
CA VAL A 207 9.79 -36.07 7.73
C VAL A 207 8.97 -34.79 7.97
N GLY A 208 8.72 -34.45 9.23
CA GLY A 208 8.04 -33.21 9.61
C GLY A 208 8.78 -31.96 9.13
N VAL A 209 10.09 -31.90 9.36
CA VAL A 209 10.94 -30.78 8.90
C VAL A 209 10.96 -30.71 7.37
N PHE A 210 11.05 -31.84 6.67
CA PHE A 210 11.01 -31.86 5.20
C PHE A 210 9.69 -31.28 4.65
N HIS A 211 8.54 -31.70 5.20
CA HIS A 211 7.24 -31.18 4.78
C HIS A 211 7.08 -29.68 5.09
N PHE A 212 7.62 -29.23 6.22
CA PHE A 212 7.60 -27.81 6.58
C PHE A 212 8.42 -26.95 5.61
N VAL A 213 9.65 -27.38 5.29
CA VAL A 213 10.51 -26.68 4.31
C VAL A 213 9.88 -26.66 2.91
N LYS A 214 9.27 -27.78 2.49
CA LYS A 214 8.54 -27.85 1.21
C LYS A 214 7.36 -26.88 1.19
N ARG A 215 6.61 -26.78 2.29
CA ARG A 215 5.48 -25.84 2.40
C ARG A 215 5.94 -24.38 2.32
N MET A 216 7.06 -24.04 2.95
CA MET A 216 7.64 -22.70 2.89
C MET A 216 8.09 -22.31 1.48
N LYS A 217 8.69 -23.24 0.72
CA LYS A 217 9.11 -22.98 -0.67
C LYS A 217 7.92 -22.76 -1.63
N ASN A 218 6.81 -23.44 -1.40
CA ASN A 218 5.60 -23.29 -2.21
C ASN A 218 4.80 -22.02 -1.90
N ALA A 219 5.05 -21.36 -0.77
CA ALA A 219 4.38 -20.10 -0.38
C ALA A 219 5.05 -18.84 -0.96
N THR A 220 6.21 -18.99 -1.60
CA THR A 220 7.03 -17.88 -2.15
C THR A 220 7.04 -17.86 -3.69
N GLN A 221 6.18 -18.62 -4.35
CA GLN A 221 5.87 -18.52 -5.78
C GLN A 221 4.47 -17.93 -5.97
#